data_AF-A0A4P6ENB1-F1
#
_entry.id   AF-A0A4P6ENB1-F1
#
_cell.length_a   1.000
_cell.length_b   1.000
_cell.length_c   1.000
_cell.angle_alpha   90.00
_cell.angle_beta   90.00
_cell.angle_gamma   90.00
#
_symmetry.space_group_name_H-M   'P 1'
#
loop_
_entity.id
_entity.type
_entity.pdbx_description
1 polymer ?
#
loop_
_entity_poly.entity_id
_entity_poly.type
_entity_poly.pdbx_seq_one_letter_code
_entity_poly.pdbx_strand_id
1 'polypeptide(L)'
;MATTSTRSLVRGKPVGLALVRDAEVLGAEPFFHELIAGMERVLVPQGVSVRMQVVASVAESAQRIRRWSAGRQVQGVVLIDLVPGDERVGLVTSLGLPAVVIGDPRTADGLPCVWTQDDVAMRDVVGSLARYGHTHIGHVTGPTQMAHTIIRRQTFVEAAHELGLRTSSFDGDYSEASGVRAVSALAGQPDRPTALVFDNDVMALGALQEAARLGLRVPDQLSLVAWDDSALCQLADPPLSAVSHDVQALGEVAGRALADVLRGDPPRVIKAAPALLVARQSLDGAR
;
A
#
# COMPACT_ATOMS: atom_id res chain seq x y z
N MET A 1 2.52 -16.47 38.99
CA MET A 1 1.37 -15.54 38.84
C MET A 1 1.87 -14.32 38.10
N ALA A 2 1.65 -14.24 36.79
CA ALA A 2 2.03 -13.08 36.00
C ALA A 2 1.05 -11.95 36.34
N THR A 3 1.56 -10.87 36.91
CA THR A 3 0.82 -9.64 37.12
C THR A 3 0.50 -9.03 35.76
N THR A 4 -0.75 -9.15 35.32
CA THR A 4 -1.27 -8.42 34.17
C THR A 4 -1.29 -6.93 34.52
N SER A 5 -0.17 -6.26 34.29
CA SER A 5 -0.08 -4.80 34.40
C SER A 5 -0.95 -4.20 33.31
N THR A 6 -2.11 -3.67 33.69
CA THR A 6 -3.00 -2.93 32.79
C THR A 6 -2.25 -1.66 32.37
N ARG A 7 -1.57 -1.70 31.21
CA ARG A 7 -1.06 -0.47 30.58
C ARG A 7 -2.29 0.37 30.22
N SER A 8 -2.26 1.65 30.53
CA SER A 8 -3.29 2.61 30.10
C SER A 8 -2.67 3.60 29.13
N LEU A 9 -3.46 4.09 28.18
CA LEU A 9 -3.02 5.12 27.24
C LEU A 9 -2.51 6.34 28.01
N VAL A 10 -1.28 6.76 27.70
CA VAL A 10 -0.66 7.93 28.32
C VAL A 10 -1.04 9.16 27.51
N ARG A 11 -1.91 10.01 28.05
CA ARG A 11 -2.27 11.30 27.44
C ARG A 11 -1.02 12.17 27.21
N GLY A 12 -0.99 12.87 26.09
CA GLY A 12 0.08 13.79 25.70
C GLY A 12 1.35 13.11 25.15
N LYS A 13 1.42 11.77 25.16
CA LYS A 13 2.52 11.02 24.58
C LYS A 13 2.11 10.46 23.21
N PRO A 14 2.81 10.77 22.10
CA PRO A 14 2.37 10.33 20.78
C PRO A 14 2.62 8.84 20.55
N VAL A 15 2.04 8.32 19.48
CA VAL A 15 2.48 7.08 18.82
C VAL A 15 3.38 7.42 17.64
N GLY A 16 4.33 6.54 17.30
CA GLY A 16 5.30 6.79 16.25
C GLY A 16 4.94 6.11 14.93
N LEU A 17 5.16 6.80 13.81
CA LEU A 17 5.12 6.24 12.47
C LEU A 17 6.40 6.63 11.74
N ALA A 18 7.34 5.68 11.62
CA ALA A 18 8.60 5.88 10.90
C ALA A 18 8.44 5.32 9.47
N LEU A 19 8.30 6.21 8.49
CA LEU A 19 8.00 5.86 7.10
C LEU A 19 9.28 5.76 6.29
N VAL A 20 9.46 4.62 5.62
CA VAL A 20 10.57 4.38 4.69
C VAL A 20 10.13 4.81 3.30
N ARG A 21 10.45 6.04 2.92
CA ARG A 21 10.06 6.63 1.64
C ARG A 21 11.08 7.64 1.16
N ASP A 22 11.17 7.80 -0.15
CA ASP A 22 11.79 8.98 -0.74
C ASP A 22 10.94 10.22 -0.39
N ALA A 23 11.60 11.30 0.01
CA ALA A 23 10.90 12.52 0.40
C ALA A 23 10.15 13.17 -0.76
N GLU A 24 10.64 13.02 -2.00
CA GLU A 24 9.98 13.54 -3.20
C GLU A 24 8.69 12.78 -3.51
N VAL A 25 8.70 11.45 -3.32
CA VAL A 25 7.53 10.59 -3.55
C VAL A 25 6.44 10.82 -2.51
N LEU A 26 6.81 11.05 -1.24
CA LEU A 26 5.83 11.27 -0.17
C LEU A 26 4.93 12.48 -0.43
N GLY A 27 5.45 13.54 -1.04
CA GLY A 27 4.65 14.74 -1.33
C GLY A 27 3.55 14.52 -2.36
N ALA A 28 3.68 13.47 -3.20
CA ALA A 28 2.73 13.15 -4.25
C ALA A 28 1.69 12.10 -3.82
N GLU A 29 1.97 11.27 -2.82
CA GLU A 29 1.10 10.16 -2.39
C GLU A 29 0.16 10.59 -1.23
N PRO A 30 -1.17 10.71 -1.45
CA PRO A 30 -2.10 11.13 -0.39
C PRO A 30 -2.34 10.06 0.67
N PHE A 31 -2.00 8.79 0.38
CA PHE A 31 -2.25 7.63 1.25
C PHE A 31 -1.85 7.88 2.72
N PHE A 32 -0.63 8.35 2.97
CA PHE A 32 -0.16 8.52 4.35
C PHE A 32 -0.87 9.64 5.11
N HIS A 33 -1.28 10.70 4.41
CA HIS A 33 -2.04 11.79 5.01
C HIS A 33 -3.43 11.34 5.43
N GLU A 34 -4.11 10.55 4.59
CA GLU A 34 -5.40 9.96 4.90
C GLU A 34 -5.32 8.92 6.01
N LEU A 35 -4.27 8.09 6.01
CA LEU A 35 -4.03 7.09 7.04
C LEU A 35 -3.85 7.75 8.41
N ILE A 36 -3.02 8.79 8.49
CA ILE A 36 -2.80 9.56 9.72
C ILE A 36 -4.10 10.23 10.17
N ALA A 37 -4.85 10.85 9.25
CA ALA A 37 -6.13 11.48 9.58
C ALA A 37 -7.12 10.47 10.19
N GLY A 38 -7.20 9.26 9.62
CA GLY A 38 -8.00 8.15 10.17
C GLY A 38 -7.54 7.71 11.55
N MET A 39 -6.22 7.54 11.74
CA MET A 39 -5.66 7.19 13.05
C MET A 39 -5.97 8.27 14.10
N GLU A 40 -5.81 9.55 13.74
CA GLU A 40 -6.03 10.68 14.65
C GLU A 40 -7.51 10.86 15.03
N ARG A 41 -8.47 10.53 14.15
CA ARG A 41 -9.89 10.47 14.53
C ARG A 41 -10.17 9.58 15.73
N VAL A 42 -9.38 8.51 15.89
CA VAL A 42 -9.51 7.57 17.02
C VAL A 42 -8.63 7.97 18.20
N LEU A 43 -7.40 8.39 17.95
CA LEU A 43 -6.38 8.60 18.98
C LEU A 43 -6.49 9.98 19.65
N VAL A 44 -6.82 11.04 18.91
CA VAL A 44 -6.87 12.41 19.44
C VAL A 44 -7.95 12.59 20.52
N PRO A 45 -9.17 12.04 20.40
CA PRO A 45 -10.15 12.07 21.50
C PRO A 45 -9.65 11.43 22.80
N GLN A 46 -8.67 10.53 22.70
CA GLN A 46 -8.02 9.87 23.84
C GLN A 46 -6.78 10.63 24.33
N GLY A 47 -6.47 11.78 23.73
CA GLY A 47 -5.31 12.62 24.06
C GLY A 47 -3.98 12.09 23.51
N VAL A 48 -4.02 11.32 22.42
CA VAL A 48 -2.84 10.73 21.77
C VAL A 48 -2.76 11.24 20.33
N SER A 49 -1.60 11.76 19.93
CA SER A 49 -1.33 12.21 18.55
C SER A 49 -0.42 11.23 17.79
N VAL A 50 -0.35 11.39 16.48
CA VAL A 50 0.57 10.62 15.63
C VAL A 50 1.82 11.46 15.34
N ARG A 51 2.99 10.90 15.65
CA ARG A 51 4.28 11.49 15.28
C ARG A 51 4.85 10.76 14.08
N MET A 52 4.79 11.40 12.91
CA MET A 52 5.39 10.91 11.69
C MET A 52 6.86 11.33 11.56
N GLN A 53 7.69 10.43 11.03
CA GLN A 53 9.04 10.76 10.57
C GLN A 53 9.40 9.95 9.34
N VAL A 54 9.81 10.64 8.28
CA VAL A 54 10.33 10.04 7.05
C VAL A 54 11.81 9.69 7.23
N VAL A 55 12.21 8.54 6.71
CA VAL A 55 13.58 8.03 6.73
C VAL A 55 13.89 7.32 5.41
N ALA A 56 15.17 7.23 5.06
CA ALA A 56 15.58 6.72 3.75
C ALA A 56 15.62 5.17 3.68
N SER A 57 15.64 4.48 4.82
CA SER A 57 15.81 3.02 4.85
C SER A 57 15.14 2.34 6.05
N VAL A 58 14.95 1.03 5.93
CA VAL A 58 14.48 0.16 7.04
C VAL A 58 15.42 0.26 8.25
N ALA A 59 16.75 0.30 8.02
CA ALA A 59 17.74 0.45 9.07
C ALA A 59 17.61 1.79 9.83
N GLU A 60 17.39 2.89 9.11
CA GLU A 60 17.14 4.19 9.74
C GLU A 60 15.81 4.21 10.50
N SER A 61 14.77 3.57 9.97
CA SER A 61 13.49 3.38 10.67
C SER A 61 13.69 2.61 11.97
N ALA A 62 14.44 1.52 11.94
CA ALA A 62 14.78 0.73 13.13
C ALA A 62 15.58 1.58 14.15
N GLN A 63 16.57 2.34 13.70
CA GLN A 63 17.31 3.26 14.58
C GLN A 63 16.41 4.38 15.14
N ARG A 64 15.42 4.85 14.37
CA ARG A 64 14.44 5.82 14.85
C ARG A 64 13.57 5.24 15.95
N ILE A 65 13.06 4.02 15.76
CA ILE A 65 12.28 3.28 16.76
C ILE A 65 13.09 3.06 18.05
N ARG A 66 14.38 2.66 17.95
CA ARG A 66 15.29 2.54 19.11
C ARG A 66 15.37 3.84 19.91
N ARG A 67 15.60 4.97 19.23
CA ARG A 67 15.69 6.30 19.86
C ARG A 67 14.37 6.71 20.51
N TRP A 68 13.25 6.48 19.84
CA TRP A 68 11.93 6.77 20.40
C TRP A 68 11.62 5.94 21.64
N SER A 69 11.99 4.65 21.65
CA SER A 69 11.84 3.78 22.81
C SER A 69 12.71 4.22 23.98
N ALA A 70 14.03 4.36 23.76
CA ALA A 70 14.99 4.74 24.80
C ALA A 70 14.68 6.10 25.43
N GLY A 71 14.33 7.10 24.61
CA GLY A 71 13.94 8.43 25.07
C GLY A 71 12.49 8.51 25.55
N ARG A 72 11.75 7.39 25.59
CA ARG A 72 10.31 7.33 25.93
C ARG A 72 9.48 8.36 25.15
N GLN A 73 9.85 8.65 23.90
CA GLN A 73 9.24 9.70 23.08
C GLN A 73 7.90 9.27 22.47
N VAL A 74 7.68 7.96 22.31
CA VAL A 74 6.42 7.37 21.82
C VAL A 74 5.95 6.28 22.75
N GLN A 75 4.64 6.03 22.82
CA GLN A 75 4.06 4.97 23.65
C GLN A 75 3.78 3.67 22.89
N GLY A 76 3.74 3.75 21.56
CA GLY A 76 3.69 2.62 20.65
C GLY A 76 4.02 3.08 19.24
N VAL A 77 4.11 2.15 18.30
CA VAL A 77 4.42 2.44 16.89
C VAL A 77 3.48 1.70 15.94
N VAL A 78 3.30 2.27 14.76
CA VAL A 78 2.71 1.56 13.62
C VAL A 78 3.83 1.20 12.65
N LEU A 79 3.84 -0.06 12.22
CA LEU A 79 4.75 -0.58 11.21
C LEU A 79 3.99 -0.78 9.90
N ILE A 80 4.52 -0.23 8.81
CA ILE A 80 3.99 -0.33 7.45
C ILE A 80 5.16 -0.43 6.47
N ASP A 81 4.87 -0.85 5.23
CA ASP A 81 5.86 -1.13 4.19
C ASP A 81 6.94 -2.09 4.67
N LEU A 82 6.50 -3.20 5.26
CA LEU A 82 7.42 -4.23 5.72
C LEU A 82 8.01 -5.00 4.53
N VAL A 83 9.23 -5.48 4.71
CA VAL A 83 9.86 -6.47 3.82
C VAL A 83 9.81 -7.86 4.46
N PRO A 84 9.93 -8.96 3.72
CA PRO A 84 10.07 -10.28 4.33
C PRO A 84 11.28 -10.32 5.30
N GLY A 85 11.06 -10.76 6.53
CA GLY A 85 12.11 -10.77 7.58
C GLY A 85 12.49 -9.39 8.12
N ASP A 86 11.57 -8.41 8.05
CA ASP A 86 11.84 -7.03 8.49
C ASP A 86 12.34 -6.93 9.94
N GLU A 87 13.52 -6.31 10.13
CA GLU A 87 14.15 -6.20 11.45
C GLU A 87 13.30 -5.39 12.45
N ARG A 88 12.40 -4.52 11.97
CA ARG A 88 11.57 -3.66 12.83
C ARG A 88 10.59 -4.49 13.66
N VAL A 89 10.15 -5.64 13.16
CA VAL A 89 9.20 -6.54 13.83
C VAL A 89 9.84 -7.18 15.07
N GLY A 90 11.02 -7.81 14.91
CA GLY A 90 11.77 -8.35 16.05
C GLY A 90 12.24 -7.25 17.01
N LEU A 91 12.58 -6.07 16.48
CA LEU A 91 13.01 -4.93 17.28
C LEU A 91 11.93 -4.47 18.26
N VAL A 92 10.70 -4.20 17.82
CA VAL A 92 9.63 -3.71 18.72
C VAL A 92 9.32 -4.72 19.83
N THR A 93 9.35 -6.02 19.51
CA THR A 93 9.18 -7.12 20.47
C THR A 93 10.31 -7.10 21.51
N SER A 94 11.58 -7.06 21.10
CA SER A 94 12.72 -7.02 22.03
C SER A 94 12.73 -5.78 22.94
N LEU A 95 12.19 -4.66 22.45
CA LEU A 95 12.07 -3.42 23.22
C LEU A 95 10.85 -3.40 24.15
N GLY A 96 9.93 -4.37 24.04
CA GLY A 96 8.64 -4.34 24.73
C GLY A 96 7.79 -3.11 24.36
N LEU A 97 8.00 -2.57 23.15
CA LEU A 97 7.32 -1.39 22.63
C LEU A 97 6.02 -1.84 21.93
N PRO A 98 4.84 -1.38 22.40
CA PRO A 98 3.57 -1.65 21.74
C PRO A 98 3.62 -1.33 20.24
N ALA A 99 3.18 -2.26 19.41
CA ALA A 99 3.21 -2.10 17.96
C ALA A 99 1.97 -2.72 17.29
N VAL A 100 1.59 -2.14 16.16
CA VAL A 100 0.61 -2.69 15.21
C VAL A 100 1.23 -2.68 13.82
N VAL A 101 1.01 -3.76 13.07
CA VAL A 101 1.40 -3.87 11.67
C VAL A 101 0.21 -3.56 10.77
N ILE A 102 0.41 -2.75 9.74
CA ILE A 102 -0.52 -2.62 8.61
C ILE A 102 0.13 -3.35 7.43
N GLY A 103 -0.52 -4.40 6.94
CA GLY A 103 0.01 -5.24 5.87
C GLY A 103 -0.36 -6.71 6.05
N ASP A 104 0.47 -7.63 5.57
CA ASP A 104 0.16 -9.06 5.60
C ASP A 104 0.52 -9.72 6.95
N PRO A 105 -0.37 -10.56 7.55
CA PRO A 105 -0.12 -11.26 8.80
C PRO A 105 1.16 -12.10 8.82
N ARG A 106 1.60 -12.64 7.67
CA ARG A 106 2.85 -13.42 7.56
C ARG A 106 4.09 -12.57 7.84
N THR A 107 4.02 -11.26 7.61
CA THR A 107 5.11 -10.33 7.93
C THR A 107 5.04 -9.76 9.34
N ALA A 108 3.92 -9.95 10.04
CA ALA A 108 3.72 -9.39 11.37
C ALA A 108 4.34 -10.24 12.49
N ASP A 109 4.71 -11.50 12.23
CA ASP A 109 5.36 -12.42 13.20
C ASP A 109 4.68 -12.42 14.59
N GLY A 110 3.36 -12.56 14.61
CA GLY A 110 2.56 -12.59 15.84
C GLY A 110 2.22 -11.23 16.45
N LEU A 111 2.71 -10.11 15.88
CA LEU A 111 2.22 -8.78 16.25
C LEU A 111 0.75 -8.59 15.84
N PRO A 112 0.00 -7.76 16.59
CA PRO A 112 -1.31 -7.29 16.16
C PRO A 112 -1.23 -6.69 14.74
N CYS A 113 -2.17 -7.07 13.88
CA CYS A 113 -2.09 -6.79 12.45
C CYS A 113 -3.43 -6.30 11.90
N VAL A 114 -3.41 -5.25 11.09
CA VAL A 114 -4.51 -4.82 10.23
C VAL A 114 -4.20 -5.31 8.82
N TRP A 115 -4.90 -6.37 8.41
CA TRP A 115 -4.67 -7.07 7.15
C TRP A 115 -5.35 -6.38 5.97
N THR A 116 -4.54 -5.91 5.03
CA THR A 116 -4.93 -5.13 3.84
C THR A 116 -5.54 -5.97 2.70
N GLN A 117 -5.36 -7.29 2.72
CA GLN A 117 -5.91 -8.22 1.72
C GLN A 117 -5.50 -7.89 0.27
N ASP A 118 -4.22 -7.52 0.06
CA ASP A 118 -3.68 -7.19 -1.27
C ASP A 118 -3.82 -8.34 -2.29
N ASP A 119 -3.77 -9.58 -1.82
CA ASP A 119 -4.02 -10.77 -2.61
C ASP A 119 -5.47 -10.81 -3.13
N VAL A 120 -6.45 -10.61 -2.24
CA VAL A 120 -7.87 -10.62 -2.60
C VAL A 120 -8.16 -9.53 -3.64
N ALA A 121 -7.70 -8.30 -3.40
CA ALA A 121 -7.89 -7.18 -4.32
C ALA A 121 -7.25 -7.44 -5.69
N MET A 122 -6.04 -8.00 -5.73
CA MET A 122 -5.36 -8.30 -7.00
C MET A 122 -6.10 -9.40 -7.79
N ARG A 123 -6.61 -10.44 -7.12
CA ARG A 123 -7.44 -11.46 -7.80
C ARG A 123 -8.69 -10.85 -8.42
N ASP A 124 -9.33 -9.92 -7.72
CA ASP A 124 -10.52 -9.23 -8.21
C ASP A 124 -10.22 -8.33 -9.42
N VAL A 125 -9.07 -7.63 -9.42
CA VAL A 125 -8.60 -6.84 -10.56
C VAL A 125 -8.35 -7.73 -11.78
N VAL A 126 -7.57 -8.81 -11.63
CA VAL A 126 -7.27 -9.71 -12.75
C VAL A 126 -8.53 -10.38 -13.29
N GLY A 127 -9.42 -10.84 -12.40
CA GLY A 127 -10.72 -11.38 -12.78
C GLY A 127 -11.60 -10.37 -13.51
N SER A 128 -11.53 -9.10 -13.15
CA SER A 128 -12.23 -8.02 -13.86
C SER A 128 -11.63 -7.79 -15.24
N LEU A 129 -10.31 -7.69 -15.38
CA LEU A 129 -9.65 -7.53 -16.69
C LEU A 129 -9.99 -8.70 -17.64
N ALA A 130 -10.07 -9.92 -17.13
CA ALA A 130 -10.54 -11.07 -17.91
C ALA A 130 -11.99 -10.89 -18.40
N ARG A 131 -12.90 -10.37 -17.56
CA ARG A 131 -14.30 -10.09 -17.93
C ARG A 131 -14.43 -8.97 -18.96
N TYR A 132 -13.49 -8.00 -18.96
CA TYR A 132 -13.35 -7.01 -20.04
C TYR A 132 -12.73 -7.61 -21.32
N GLY A 133 -12.35 -8.89 -21.33
CA GLY A 133 -11.86 -9.59 -22.52
C GLY A 133 -10.36 -9.44 -22.78
N HIS A 134 -9.60 -8.84 -21.85
CA HIS A 134 -8.15 -8.80 -21.97
C HIS A 134 -7.56 -10.21 -21.86
N THR A 135 -6.74 -10.60 -22.84
CA THR A 135 -6.05 -11.91 -22.87
C THR A 135 -4.55 -11.81 -22.58
N HIS A 136 -3.99 -10.60 -22.64
CA HIS A 136 -2.62 -10.28 -22.25
C HIS A 136 -2.62 -8.99 -21.43
N ILE A 137 -2.23 -9.11 -20.17
CA ILE A 137 -2.23 -8.03 -19.18
C ILE A 137 -0.82 -7.83 -18.62
N GLY A 138 -0.50 -6.61 -18.18
CA GLY A 138 0.77 -6.27 -17.57
C GLY A 138 0.61 -5.74 -16.15
N HIS A 139 1.63 -5.95 -15.33
CA HIS A 139 1.73 -5.38 -13.99
C HIS A 139 2.99 -4.52 -13.90
N VAL A 140 2.82 -3.26 -13.55
CA VAL A 140 3.90 -2.32 -13.22
C VAL A 140 3.99 -2.25 -11.70
N THR A 141 5.00 -2.91 -11.16
CA THR A 141 5.12 -3.13 -9.71
C THR A 141 5.65 -1.89 -9.00
N GLY A 142 5.48 -1.82 -7.70
CA GLY A 142 6.31 -0.99 -6.84
C GLY A 142 7.70 -1.60 -6.62
N PRO A 143 8.47 -1.08 -5.65
CA PRO A 143 9.74 -1.66 -5.24
C PRO A 143 9.58 -3.13 -4.82
N THR A 144 10.34 -4.02 -5.47
CA THR A 144 10.12 -5.47 -5.47
C THR A 144 10.49 -6.16 -4.15
N GLN A 145 11.19 -5.49 -3.25
CA GLN A 145 11.49 -5.99 -1.92
C GLN A 145 10.33 -5.86 -0.92
N MET A 146 9.32 -5.02 -1.20
CA MET A 146 8.21 -4.79 -0.27
C MET A 146 7.26 -6.00 -0.26
N ALA A 147 6.81 -6.37 0.93
CA ALA A 147 5.99 -7.57 1.09
C ALA A 147 4.66 -7.49 0.33
N HIS A 148 3.97 -6.34 0.36
CA HIS A 148 2.72 -6.16 -0.38
C HIS A 148 2.96 -6.22 -1.89
N THR A 149 4.05 -5.65 -2.40
CA THR A 149 4.43 -5.75 -3.83
C THR A 149 4.67 -7.21 -4.24
N ILE A 150 5.38 -7.98 -3.41
CA ILE A 150 5.60 -9.42 -3.66
C ILE A 150 4.27 -10.16 -3.72
N ILE A 151 3.36 -9.90 -2.77
CA ILE A 151 2.03 -10.51 -2.72
C ILE A 151 1.22 -10.15 -3.96
N ARG A 152 1.15 -8.87 -4.33
CA ARG A 152 0.46 -8.40 -5.53
C ARG A 152 1.00 -9.04 -6.79
N ARG A 153 2.33 -9.05 -6.98
CA ARG A 153 2.98 -9.65 -8.15
C ARG A 153 2.71 -11.15 -8.26
N GLN A 154 2.88 -11.89 -7.16
CA GLN A 154 2.61 -13.32 -7.13
C GLN A 154 1.15 -13.61 -7.45
N THR A 155 0.23 -12.88 -6.81
CA THR A 155 -1.21 -13.07 -6.99
C THR A 155 -1.66 -12.69 -8.40
N PHE A 156 -1.09 -11.64 -8.99
CA PHE A 156 -1.36 -11.24 -10.36
C PHE A 156 -1.05 -12.37 -11.34
N VAL A 157 0.14 -12.99 -11.22
CA VAL A 157 0.56 -14.10 -12.08
C VAL A 157 -0.29 -15.35 -11.85
N GLU A 158 -0.55 -15.71 -10.59
CA GLU A 158 -1.37 -16.88 -10.24
C GLU A 158 -2.80 -16.76 -10.77
N ALA A 159 -3.46 -15.61 -10.52
CA ALA A 159 -4.82 -15.37 -10.98
C ALA A 159 -4.92 -15.30 -12.50
N ALA A 160 -3.92 -14.72 -13.16
CA ALA A 160 -3.86 -14.67 -14.61
C ALA A 160 -3.72 -16.08 -15.21
N HIS A 161 -2.84 -16.90 -14.63
CA HIS A 161 -2.65 -18.29 -15.04
C HIS A 161 -3.92 -19.13 -14.85
N GLU A 162 -4.62 -18.99 -13.71
CA GLU A 162 -5.91 -19.65 -13.44
C GLU A 162 -6.98 -19.31 -14.50
N LEU A 163 -6.91 -18.13 -15.10
CA LEU A 163 -7.84 -17.63 -16.12
C LEU A 163 -7.31 -17.78 -17.56
N GLY A 164 -6.13 -18.39 -17.75
CA GLY A 164 -5.52 -18.60 -19.07
C GLY A 164 -5.01 -17.32 -19.74
N LEU A 165 -4.72 -16.27 -18.98
CA LEU A 165 -4.20 -14.99 -19.48
C LEU A 165 -2.68 -15.02 -19.59
N ARG A 166 -2.14 -14.28 -20.56
CA ARG A 166 -0.70 -13.99 -20.66
C ARG A 166 -0.36 -12.77 -19.78
N THR A 167 0.85 -12.78 -19.21
CA THR A 167 1.31 -11.71 -18.30
C THR A 167 2.63 -11.10 -18.74
N SER A 168 2.76 -9.79 -18.56
CA SER A 168 4.05 -9.07 -18.57
C SER A 168 4.26 -8.38 -17.23
N SER A 169 5.51 -8.19 -16.80
CA SER A 169 5.84 -7.49 -15.55
C SER A 169 6.90 -6.43 -15.83
N PHE A 170 6.72 -5.26 -15.24
CA PHE A 170 7.66 -4.15 -15.29
C PHE A 170 7.96 -3.73 -13.86
N ASP A 171 9.24 -3.63 -13.51
CA ASP A 171 9.63 -3.19 -12.17
C ASP A 171 9.55 -1.66 -12.10
N GLY A 172 8.80 -1.15 -11.12
CA GLY A 172 8.68 0.27 -10.83
C GLY A 172 9.19 0.63 -9.43
N ASP A 173 9.19 1.92 -9.15
CA ASP A 173 9.78 2.52 -7.94
C ASP A 173 8.83 3.54 -7.28
N TYR A 174 7.55 3.52 -7.67
CA TYR A 174 6.50 4.49 -7.32
C TYR A 174 6.66 5.88 -7.96
N SER A 175 7.76 6.17 -8.66
CA SER A 175 7.94 7.44 -9.36
C SER A 175 7.16 7.48 -10.68
N GLU A 176 6.73 8.68 -11.07
CA GLU A 176 6.15 8.95 -12.38
C GLU A 176 7.04 8.40 -13.52
N ALA A 177 8.36 8.59 -13.40
CA ALA A 177 9.33 8.15 -14.39
C ALA A 177 9.31 6.64 -14.62
N SER A 178 9.00 5.82 -13.61
CA SER A 178 8.86 4.37 -13.78
C SER A 178 7.61 3.98 -14.55
N GLY A 179 6.50 4.72 -14.38
CA GLY A 179 5.30 4.59 -15.20
C GLY A 179 5.55 4.93 -16.67
N VAL A 180 6.26 6.04 -16.92
CA VAL A 180 6.71 6.44 -18.27
C VAL A 180 7.53 5.32 -18.91
N ARG A 181 8.58 4.83 -18.23
CA ARG A 181 9.44 3.75 -18.74
C ARG A 181 8.65 2.50 -19.11
N ALA A 182 7.67 2.11 -18.29
CA ALA A 182 6.85 0.93 -18.56
C ALA A 182 6.08 1.05 -19.88
N VAL A 183 5.46 2.21 -20.16
CA VAL A 183 4.74 2.44 -21.42
C VAL A 183 5.69 2.61 -22.59
N SER A 184 6.81 3.32 -22.43
CA SER A 184 7.83 3.46 -23.48
C SER A 184 8.37 2.09 -23.91
N ALA A 185 8.54 1.15 -22.97
CA ALA A 185 8.99 -0.21 -23.28
C ALA A 185 8.00 -0.98 -24.16
N LEU A 186 6.69 -0.67 -24.08
CA LEU A 186 5.67 -1.29 -24.93
C LEU A 186 5.69 -0.77 -26.37
N ALA A 187 6.29 0.40 -26.62
CA ALA A 187 6.31 1.02 -27.93
C ALA A 187 7.00 0.10 -28.96
N GLY A 188 6.26 -0.28 -30.00
CA GLY A 188 6.79 -1.14 -31.08
C GLY A 188 6.78 -2.64 -30.79
N GLN A 189 6.25 -3.09 -29.64
CA GLN A 189 6.02 -4.51 -29.39
C GLN A 189 4.67 -4.94 -30.00
N PRO A 190 4.65 -5.80 -31.04
CA PRO A 190 3.41 -6.22 -31.70
C PRO A 190 2.51 -7.09 -30.81
N ASP A 191 3.10 -7.77 -29.82
CA ASP A 191 2.40 -8.65 -28.87
C ASP A 191 2.46 -8.08 -27.44
N ARG A 192 2.12 -6.79 -27.28
CA ARG A 192 2.10 -6.08 -25.99
C ARG A 192 0.83 -6.37 -25.19
N PRO A 193 0.87 -6.24 -23.84
CA PRO A 193 -0.35 -6.25 -23.04
C PRO A 193 -1.31 -5.12 -23.46
N THR A 194 -2.61 -5.40 -23.33
CA THR A 194 -3.70 -4.46 -23.63
C THR A 194 -4.28 -3.78 -22.40
N ALA A 195 -3.91 -4.24 -21.20
CA ALA A 195 -4.19 -3.56 -19.94
C ALA A 195 -2.95 -3.59 -19.03
N LEU A 196 -2.71 -2.50 -18.30
CA LEU A 196 -1.67 -2.39 -17.29
C LEU A 196 -2.29 -2.08 -15.92
N VAL A 197 -1.88 -2.83 -14.90
CA VAL A 197 -2.14 -2.54 -13.49
C VAL A 197 -0.89 -1.92 -12.89
N PHE A 198 -1.02 -0.81 -12.16
CA PHE A 198 0.08 -0.10 -11.52
C PHE A 198 -0.08 -0.14 -10.00
N ASP A 199 1.01 -0.39 -9.27
CA ASP A 199 0.97 -0.46 -7.80
C ASP A 199 0.77 0.88 -7.07
N ASN A 200 0.75 2.01 -7.80
CA ASN A 200 0.24 3.30 -7.32
C ASN A 200 -0.34 4.15 -8.48
N ASP A 201 -0.99 5.25 -8.10
CA ASP A 201 -1.58 6.27 -8.98
C ASP A 201 -0.55 7.15 -9.69
N VAL A 202 0.56 7.51 -9.05
CA VAL A 202 1.62 8.35 -9.63
C VAL A 202 2.24 7.70 -10.88
N MET A 203 2.55 6.40 -10.81
CA MET A 203 3.04 5.64 -11.98
C MET A 203 1.97 5.55 -13.07
N ALA A 204 0.71 5.31 -12.70
CA ALA A 204 -0.39 5.22 -13.65
C ALA A 204 -0.60 6.55 -14.41
N LEU A 205 -0.45 7.68 -13.73
CA LEU A 205 -0.53 9.00 -14.34
C LEU A 205 0.63 9.26 -15.31
N GLY A 206 1.86 8.94 -14.91
CA GLY A 206 3.02 9.05 -15.81
C GLY A 206 2.89 8.16 -17.04
N ALA A 207 2.35 6.94 -16.87
CA ALA A 207 2.02 6.05 -17.96
C ALA A 207 0.94 6.61 -18.90
N LEU A 208 -0.11 7.24 -18.36
CA LEU A 208 -1.16 7.88 -19.16
C LEU A 208 -0.59 9.02 -20.02
N GLN A 209 0.25 9.86 -19.44
CA GLN A 209 0.90 10.96 -20.17
C GLN A 209 1.84 10.45 -21.28
N GLU A 210 2.59 9.39 -20.99
CA GLU A 210 3.47 8.77 -21.98
C GLU A 210 2.69 8.08 -23.11
N ALA A 211 1.58 7.42 -22.78
CA ALA A 211 0.70 6.83 -23.79
C ALA A 211 0.19 7.91 -24.76
N ALA A 212 -0.26 9.06 -24.24
CA ALA A 212 -0.66 10.20 -25.06
C ALA A 212 0.48 10.72 -25.93
N ARG A 213 1.70 10.86 -25.39
CA ARG A 213 2.89 11.31 -26.13
C ARG A 213 3.26 10.37 -27.28
N LEU A 214 3.07 9.06 -27.09
CA LEU A 214 3.34 8.03 -28.09
C LEU A 214 2.16 7.78 -29.03
N GLY A 215 1.02 8.46 -28.85
CA GLY A 215 -0.19 8.25 -29.64
C GLY A 215 -0.91 6.93 -29.37
N LEU A 216 -0.64 6.27 -28.25
CA LEU A 216 -1.38 5.10 -27.76
C LEU A 216 -2.67 5.57 -27.10
N ARG A 217 -3.82 5.26 -27.70
CA ARG A 217 -5.12 5.67 -27.17
C ARG A 217 -5.50 4.87 -25.93
N VAL A 218 -5.83 5.57 -24.86
CA VAL A 218 -6.41 5.01 -23.62
C VAL A 218 -7.90 5.38 -23.62
N PRO A 219 -8.83 4.42 -23.45
CA PRO A 219 -8.62 3.00 -23.18
C PRO A 219 -8.48 2.12 -24.45
N ASP A 220 -8.82 2.64 -25.63
CA ASP A 220 -9.01 1.88 -26.88
C ASP A 220 -7.91 0.85 -27.21
N GLN A 221 -6.65 1.22 -26.97
CA GLN A 221 -5.47 0.43 -27.30
C GLN A 221 -4.69 0.00 -26.07
N LEU A 222 -4.95 0.61 -24.92
CA LEU A 222 -4.29 0.32 -23.66
C LEU A 222 -5.20 0.78 -22.51
N SER A 223 -5.69 -0.18 -21.73
CA SER A 223 -6.38 0.12 -20.48
C SER A 223 -5.38 0.30 -19.34
N LEU A 224 -5.65 1.21 -18.41
CA LEU A 224 -4.80 1.53 -17.27
C LEU A 224 -5.62 1.42 -15.97
N VAL A 225 -5.09 0.75 -14.96
CA VAL A 225 -5.67 0.61 -13.63
C VAL A 225 -4.64 0.97 -12.56
N ALA A 226 -4.92 1.96 -11.73
CA ALA A 226 -4.08 2.32 -10.57
C ALA A 226 -4.45 1.51 -9.32
N TRP A 227 -3.51 1.32 -8.38
CA TRP A 227 -3.80 0.67 -7.09
C TRP A 227 -4.41 1.60 -6.04
N ASP A 228 -4.28 2.91 -6.21
CA ASP A 228 -4.82 3.92 -5.30
C ASP A 228 -5.77 4.86 -6.04
N ASP A 229 -6.91 5.18 -5.44
CA ASP A 229 -7.95 6.01 -6.04
C ASP A 229 -7.86 7.49 -5.61
N SER A 230 -6.74 8.12 -5.92
CA SER A 230 -6.50 9.50 -5.50
C SER A 230 -7.20 10.54 -6.37
N ALA A 231 -7.07 11.81 -5.97
CA ALA A 231 -7.44 12.94 -6.79
C ALA A 231 -6.73 12.95 -8.17
N LEU A 232 -5.51 12.40 -8.28
CA LEU A 232 -4.81 12.29 -9.55
C LEU A 232 -5.58 11.38 -10.51
N CYS A 233 -6.10 10.25 -10.03
CA CYS A 233 -6.91 9.35 -10.84
C CYS A 233 -8.22 9.99 -11.29
N GLN A 234 -8.87 10.76 -10.40
CA GLN A 234 -10.17 11.38 -10.67
C GLN A 234 -10.06 12.57 -11.63
N LEU A 235 -8.97 13.34 -11.56
CA LEU A 235 -8.75 14.55 -12.36
C LEU A 235 -7.98 14.31 -13.66
N ALA A 236 -7.43 13.11 -13.86
CA ALA A 236 -6.80 12.72 -15.12
C ALA A 236 -7.80 12.77 -16.29
N ASP A 237 -7.28 12.91 -17.51
CA ASP A 237 -8.07 12.88 -18.74
C ASP A 237 -7.46 11.84 -19.72
N PRO A 238 -8.15 10.71 -19.99
CA PRO A 238 -9.36 10.24 -19.29
C PRO A 238 -9.12 9.91 -17.81
N PRO A 239 -10.15 10.00 -16.94
CA PRO A 239 -10.06 9.56 -15.54
C PRO A 239 -9.62 8.11 -15.42
N LEU A 240 -8.67 7.87 -14.52
CA LEU A 240 -8.08 6.55 -14.31
C LEU A 240 -9.00 5.65 -13.49
N SER A 241 -9.23 4.44 -13.98
CA SER A 241 -9.76 3.33 -13.20
C SER A 241 -8.76 3.02 -12.09
N ALA A 242 -9.27 2.72 -10.89
CA ALA A 242 -8.42 2.55 -9.72
C ALA A 242 -8.97 1.47 -8.79
N VAL A 243 -8.07 0.82 -8.07
CA VAL A 243 -8.41 0.03 -6.89
C VAL A 243 -8.60 1.02 -5.75
N SER A 244 -9.79 1.07 -5.19
CA SER A 244 -10.19 2.06 -4.20
C SER A 244 -10.35 1.38 -2.85
N HIS A 245 -9.71 1.95 -1.83
CA HIS A 245 -9.97 1.60 -0.43
C HIS A 245 -10.16 2.87 0.39
N ASP A 246 -10.92 2.76 1.47
CA ASP A 246 -11.07 3.86 2.41
C ASP A 246 -9.85 3.89 3.34
N VAL A 247 -8.84 4.67 2.96
CA VAL A 247 -7.58 4.80 3.71
C VAL A 247 -7.81 5.41 5.09
N GLN A 248 -8.79 6.30 5.22
CA GLN A 248 -9.14 6.88 6.51
C GLN A 248 -9.77 5.83 7.41
N ALA A 249 -10.68 4.99 6.90
CA ALA A 249 -11.22 3.87 7.65
C ALA A 249 -10.14 2.85 8.04
N LEU A 250 -9.17 2.58 7.15
CA LEU A 250 -7.98 1.78 7.46
C LEU A 250 -7.19 2.40 8.63
N GLY A 251 -6.95 3.71 8.57
CA GLY A 251 -6.30 4.47 9.64
C GLY A 251 -7.05 4.39 10.96
N GLU A 252 -8.37 4.48 10.94
CA GLU A 252 -9.17 4.31 12.15
C GLU A 252 -9.08 2.89 12.72
N VAL A 253 -9.07 1.86 11.87
CA VAL A 253 -8.87 0.46 12.31
C VAL A 253 -7.49 0.30 12.94
N ALA A 254 -6.44 0.86 12.34
CA ALA A 254 -5.09 0.85 12.90
C ALA A 254 -4.98 1.62 14.22
N GLY A 255 -5.61 2.79 14.32
CA GLY A 255 -5.69 3.58 15.55
C GLY A 255 -6.39 2.83 16.69
N ARG A 256 -7.52 2.16 16.39
CA ARG A 256 -8.23 1.30 17.35
C ARG A 256 -7.38 0.11 17.78
N ALA A 257 -6.77 -0.59 16.82
CA ALA A 257 -5.88 -1.72 17.11
C ALA A 257 -4.73 -1.31 18.03
N LEU A 258 -4.10 -0.16 17.77
CA LEU A 258 -2.98 0.31 18.58
C LEU A 258 -3.44 0.73 19.98
N ALA A 259 -4.61 1.36 20.09
CA ALA A 259 -5.20 1.70 21.39
C ALA A 259 -5.47 0.45 22.24
N ASP A 260 -5.94 -0.64 21.64
CA ASP A 260 -6.19 -1.91 22.34
C ASP A 260 -4.90 -2.56 22.83
N VAL A 261 -3.85 -2.55 21.99
CA VAL A 261 -2.50 -3.02 22.38
C VAL A 261 -1.94 -2.19 23.53
N LEU A 262 -2.16 -0.87 23.51
CA LEU A 262 -1.77 0.02 24.60
C LEU A 262 -2.55 -0.23 25.89
N ARG A 263 -3.76 -0.79 25.81
CA ARG A 263 -4.55 -1.25 26.98
C ARG A 263 -4.14 -2.62 27.50
N GLY A 264 -3.32 -3.35 26.75
CA GLY A 264 -2.87 -4.71 27.09
C GLY A 264 -3.79 -5.82 26.58
N ASP A 265 -4.65 -5.50 25.60
CA ASP A 265 -5.49 -6.51 24.96
C ASP A 265 -4.63 -7.51 24.14
N PRO A 266 -5.07 -8.76 23.99
CA PRO A 266 -4.31 -9.77 23.25
C PRO A 266 -4.15 -9.38 21.77
N PRO A 267 -3.02 -9.76 21.13
CA PRO A 267 -2.79 -9.50 19.72
C PRO A 267 -3.84 -10.22 18.87
N ARG A 268 -4.29 -9.55 17.81
CA ARG A 268 -5.27 -10.08 16.86
C ARG A 268 -4.99 -9.60 15.45
N VAL A 269 -5.43 -10.40 14.49
CA VAL A 269 -5.48 -10.02 13.08
C VAL A 269 -6.87 -9.46 12.79
N ILE A 270 -6.93 -8.20 12.36
CA ILE A 270 -8.17 -7.52 11.95
C ILE A 270 -8.14 -7.41 10.44
N LYS A 271 -9.13 -7.99 9.76
CA LYS A 271 -9.29 -7.83 8.31
C LYS A 271 -9.79 -6.42 8.04
N ALA A 272 -9.06 -5.63 7.26
CA ALA A 272 -9.55 -4.37 6.74
C ALA A 272 -10.65 -4.62 5.69
N ALA A 273 -11.43 -3.60 5.35
CA ALA A 273 -12.31 -3.70 4.19
C ALA A 273 -11.45 -3.96 2.93
N PRO A 274 -11.85 -4.89 2.05
CA PRO A 274 -11.10 -5.15 0.83
C PRO A 274 -11.15 -3.93 -0.08
N ALA A 275 -10.06 -3.69 -0.81
CA ALA A 275 -10.04 -2.68 -1.85
C ALA A 275 -10.86 -3.15 -3.07
N LEU A 276 -11.54 -2.23 -3.75
CA LEU A 276 -12.48 -2.54 -4.83
C LEU A 276 -12.10 -1.82 -6.11
N LEU A 277 -12.18 -2.50 -7.26
CA LEU A 277 -11.96 -1.86 -8.55
C LEU A 277 -13.10 -0.88 -8.87
N VAL A 278 -12.76 0.39 -9.02
CA VAL A 278 -13.60 1.46 -9.54
C VAL A 278 -13.25 1.68 -11.01
N ALA A 279 -14.09 1.16 -11.90
CA ALA A 279 -13.92 1.35 -13.34
C ALA A 279 -14.26 2.80 -13.74
N ARG A 280 -13.38 3.42 -14.53
CA ARG A 280 -13.54 4.74 -15.16
C ARG A 280 -13.15 4.66 -16.64
N GLN A 281 -12.97 5.82 -17.27
CA GLN A 281 -12.75 5.92 -18.71
C GLN A 281 -11.40 5.37 -19.19
N SER A 282 -10.43 5.10 -18.29
CA SER A 282 -9.18 4.43 -18.69
C SER A 282 -9.27 2.90 -18.77
N LEU A 283 -10.43 2.29 -18.57
CA LEU A 283 -10.64 0.84 -18.71
C LEU A 283 -11.82 0.58 -19.65
N ASP A 284 -11.57 -0.17 -20.71
CA ASP A 284 -12.60 -0.65 -21.64
C ASP A 284 -12.27 -2.06 -22.13
N GLY A 285 -13.21 -2.70 -22.83
CA GLY A 285 -13.01 -4.04 -23.35
C GLY A 285 -11.89 -4.13 -24.38
N ALA A 286 -11.17 -5.26 -24.40
CA ALA A 286 -10.13 -5.50 -25.41
C ALA A 286 -10.74 -5.56 -26.82
N ARG A 287 -10.18 -4.80 -27.77
CA ARG A 287 -10.53 -4.84 -29.20
C ARG A 287 -9.45 -5.53 -30.02
#